data_AF-A0A4V4RFD5-F1
#
_entry.id   AF-A0A4V4RFD5-F1
#
_cell.length_a   1.000
_cell.length_b   1.000
_cell.length_c   1.000
_cell.angle_alpha   90.00
_cell.angle_beta   90.00
_cell.angle_gamma   90.00
#
_symmetry.space_group_name_H-M   'P 1'
#
loop_
_entity.id
_entity.type
_entity.pdbx_description
1 polymer ?
#
loop_
_entity_poly.entity_id
_entity_poly.type
_entity_poly.pdbx_seq_one_letter_code
_entity_poly.pdbx_strand_id
1 'polypeptide(L)'
;MGGDFMTGDAGVSRLVLLRHGQNTANAEGLFTGLLDVGLSQTGVAEAHCAAAQLSAAHIAPDAVFASELRRVTITAQTVVDDLRLWPARVLRDWRLDERNYGSLTGLSKAEVRAEYGDAQFLRWRRSVSDAPPPMTDAQYETLAGSRLFGRLPAEALTRSESLTDV
;
A
#
# COMPACT_ATOMS: atom_id res chain seq x y z
N MET A 1 -43.44 -18.59 26.06
CA MET A 1 -42.55 -18.42 24.89
C MET A 1 -41.57 -17.30 25.22
N GLY A 2 -40.49 -17.63 25.93
CA GLY A 2 -39.37 -16.71 26.13
C GLY A 2 -38.32 -17.08 25.08
N GLY A 3 -38.14 -16.22 24.08
CA GLY A 3 -37.06 -16.36 23.11
C GLY A 3 -35.79 -15.86 23.76
N ASP A 4 -34.87 -16.78 24.05
CA ASP A 4 -33.48 -16.44 24.37
C ASP A 4 -32.89 -15.71 23.16
N PHE A 5 -32.62 -14.42 23.33
CA PHE A 5 -31.71 -13.71 22.46
C PHE A 5 -30.34 -14.33 22.68
N MET A 6 -29.85 -15.05 21.68
CA MET A 6 -28.48 -15.54 21.66
C MET A 6 -27.54 -14.35 21.84
N THR A 7 -26.96 -14.24 23.03
CA THR A 7 -25.76 -13.46 23.28
C THR A 7 -24.67 -14.07 22.42
N GLY A 8 -24.38 -13.44 21.27
CA GLY A 8 -23.27 -13.82 20.42
C GLY A 8 -21.99 -13.81 21.26
N ASP A 9 -21.29 -14.93 21.27
CA ASP A 9 -19.96 -15.04 21.87
C ASP A 9 -19.07 -14.00 21.17
N ALA A 10 -18.52 -13.05 21.93
CA ALA A 10 -17.63 -12.02 21.41
C ALA A 10 -16.27 -12.67 21.12
N GLY A 11 -16.22 -13.48 20.06
CA GLY A 11 -15.05 -14.24 19.65
C GLY A 11 -13.86 -13.34 19.31
N VAL A 12 -12.66 -13.85 19.58
CA VAL A 12 -11.40 -13.16 19.26
C VAL A 12 -11.25 -13.05 17.73
N SER A 13 -11.15 -11.83 17.22
CA SER A 13 -10.82 -11.57 15.81
C SER A 13 -9.31 -11.55 15.60
N ARG A 14 -8.85 -12.04 14.45
CA ARG A 14 -7.43 -12.02 14.06
C ARG A 14 -7.23 -11.06 12.89
N LEU A 15 -6.29 -10.12 13.04
CA LEU A 15 -5.86 -9.21 11.98
C LEU A 15 -4.47 -9.64 11.48
N VAL A 16 -4.33 -9.75 10.16
CA VAL A 16 -3.05 -9.97 9.48
C VAL A 16 -2.70 -8.72 8.70
N LEU A 17 -1.55 -8.12 8.99
CA LEU A 17 -1.00 -7.01 8.21
C LEU A 17 0.10 -7.54 7.32
N LEU A 18 -0.10 -7.43 6.01
CA LEU A 18 0.86 -7.85 5.00
C LEU A 18 1.28 -6.66 4.15
N ARG A 19 2.58 -6.34 4.19
CA ARG A 19 3.15 -5.37 3.26
C ARG A 19 3.32 -6.02 1.89
N HIS A 20 3.06 -5.26 0.82
CA HIS A 20 3.33 -5.71 -0.54
C HIS A 20 4.80 -6.12 -0.73
N GLY A 21 5.06 -7.02 -1.68
CA GLY A 21 6.42 -7.40 -2.07
C GLY A 21 7.20 -6.28 -2.77
N GLN A 22 8.47 -6.50 -3.05
CA GLN A 22 9.33 -5.58 -3.79
C GLN A 22 8.66 -5.12 -5.11
N ASN A 23 8.68 -3.81 -5.39
CA ASN A 23 8.11 -3.22 -6.59
C ASN A 23 9.24 -2.74 -7.52
N THR A 24 8.97 -2.51 -8.80
CA THR A 24 10.04 -2.16 -9.75
C THR A 24 10.78 -0.87 -9.36
N ALA A 25 10.05 0.18 -8.96
CA ALA A 25 10.65 1.45 -8.55
C ALA A 25 11.51 1.34 -7.29
N ASN A 26 11.10 0.52 -6.31
CA ASN A 26 11.84 0.35 -5.07
C ASN A 26 13.09 -0.53 -5.27
N ALA A 27 13.05 -1.47 -6.22
CA ALA A 27 14.21 -2.24 -6.66
C ALA A 27 15.26 -1.33 -7.31
N GLU A 28 14.82 -0.28 -8.01
CA GLU A 28 15.67 0.77 -8.58
C GLU A 28 16.07 1.86 -7.57
N GLY A 29 15.65 1.75 -6.30
CA GLY A 29 16.00 2.72 -5.27
C GLY A 29 15.26 4.06 -5.36
N LEU A 30 14.16 4.13 -6.09
CA LEU A 30 13.34 5.34 -6.25
C LEU A 30 12.34 5.53 -5.10
N PHE A 31 11.91 6.75 -4.85
CA PHE A 31 10.71 7.05 -4.06
C PHE A 31 9.47 6.65 -4.85
N THR A 32 8.73 5.64 -4.38
CA THR A 32 7.54 5.14 -5.10
C THR A 32 6.31 6.00 -4.82
N GLY A 33 5.93 6.18 -3.55
CA GLY A 33 4.68 6.85 -3.18
C GLY A 33 3.48 6.32 -3.96
N LEU A 34 2.76 7.26 -4.58
CA LEU A 34 1.58 7.01 -5.40
C LEU A 34 1.87 6.54 -6.84
N LEU A 35 3.13 6.29 -7.21
CA LEU A 35 3.42 5.67 -8.51
C LEU A 35 2.78 4.28 -8.60
N ASP A 36 1.94 4.09 -9.62
CA ASP A 36 1.23 2.84 -9.87
C ASP A 36 2.08 1.81 -10.63
N VAL A 37 3.15 1.38 -9.97
CA VAL A 37 4.07 0.35 -10.47
C VAL A 37 3.71 -1.04 -9.95
N GLY A 38 4.03 -2.06 -10.73
CA GLY A 38 3.85 -3.46 -10.37
C GLY A 38 4.97 -4.01 -9.47
N LEU A 39 4.85 -5.29 -9.10
CA LEU A 39 5.88 -6.03 -8.39
C LEU A 39 7.08 -6.33 -9.30
N SER A 40 8.28 -6.43 -8.72
CA SER A 40 9.42 -7.08 -9.37
C SER A 40 9.25 -8.61 -9.32
N GLN A 41 10.12 -9.35 -10.03
CA GLN A 41 10.12 -10.82 -9.90
C GLN A 41 10.34 -11.27 -8.45
N THR A 42 11.22 -10.59 -7.72
CA THR A 42 11.42 -10.80 -6.28
C THR A 42 10.13 -10.55 -5.51
N GLY A 43 9.42 -9.45 -5.77
CA GLY A 43 8.18 -9.14 -5.08
C GLY A 43 7.05 -10.13 -5.33
N VAL A 44 6.98 -10.71 -6.54
CA VAL A 44 6.06 -11.80 -6.84
C VAL A 44 6.40 -13.04 -6.01
N ALA A 45 7.69 -13.41 -5.94
CA ALA A 45 8.13 -14.54 -5.12
C ALA A 45 7.85 -14.32 -3.61
N GLU A 46 8.02 -13.08 -3.11
CA GLU A 46 7.68 -12.70 -1.74
C GLU A 46 6.18 -12.86 -1.45
N ALA A 47 5.31 -12.53 -2.40
CA ALA A 47 3.86 -12.71 -2.23
C ALA A 47 3.47 -14.19 -2.10
N HIS A 48 4.04 -15.07 -2.94
CA HIS A 48 3.85 -16.52 -2.81
C HIS A 48 4.41 -17.07 -1.48
N CYS A 49 5.58 -16.57 -1.05
CA CYS A 49 6.16 -16.95 0.23
C CYS A 49 5.24 -16.55 1.41
N ALA A 50 4.65 -15.35 1.36
CA ALA A 50 3.69 -14.90 2.38
C ALA A 50 2.45 -15.82 2.43
N ALA A 51 1.91 -16.23 1.27
CA ALA A 51 0.80 -17.17 1.20
C ALA A 51 1.16 -18.53 1.82
N ALA A 52 2.35 -19.06 1.49
CA ALA A 52 2.84 -20.31 2.07
C ALA A 52 2.99 -20.24 3.59
N GLN A 53 3.47 -19.10 4.13
CA GLN A 53 3.57 -18.88 5.58
C GLN A 53 2.19 -18.83 6.25
N LEU A 54 1.21 -18.16 5.64
CA LEU A 54 -0.17 -18.13 6.15
C LEU A 54 -0.79 -19.53 6.16
N SER A 55 -0.59 -20.31 5.09
CA SER A 55 -1.05 -21.69 5.01
C SER A 55 -0.42 -22.56 6.09
N ALA A 56 0.89 -22.46 6.31
CA ALA A 56 1.61 -23.22 7.33
C ALA A 56 1.17 -22.86 8.76
N ALA A 57 0.72 -21.62 8.96
CA ALA A 57 0.17 -21.14 10.21
C ALA A 57 -1.34 -21.45 10.38
N HIS A 58 -1.96 -22.14 9.42
CA HIS A 58 -3.41 -22.39 9.38
C HIS A 58 -4.24 -21.10 9.47
N ILE A 59 -3.79 -20.05 8.78
CA ILE A 59 -4.49 -18.76 8.70
C ILE A 59 -5.18 -18.65 7.34
N ALA A 60 -6.51 -18.62 7.37
CA ALA A 60 -7.35 -18.35 6.21
C ALA A 60 -8.20 -17.09 6.50
N PRO A 61 -7.86 -15.92 5.92
CA PRO A 61 -8.64 -14.70 6.13
C PRO A 61 -10.05 -14.82 5.55
N ASP A 62 -11.05 -14.39 6.32
CA ASP A 62 -12.45 -14.30 5.87
C ASP A 62 -12.68 -13.09 4.93
N ALA A 63 -11.85 -12.07 5.07
CA ALA A 63 -11.87 -10.86 4.25
C ALA A 63 -10.44 -10.37 3.97
N VAL A 64 -10.22 -9.84 2.77
CA VAL A 64 -8.94 -9.27 2.34
C VAL A 64 -9.16 -7.84 1.89
N PHE A 65 -8.44 -6.91 2.50
CA PHE A 65 -8.42 -5.49 2.15
C PHE A 65 -7.10 -5.15 1.49
N ALA A 66 -7.15 -4.31 0.46
CA ALA A 66 -5.98 -3.88 -0.28
C ALA A 66 -6.11 -2.42 -0.68
N SER A 67 -4.96 -1.80 -0.95
CA SER A 67 -4.91 -0.50 -1.60
C SER A 67 -5.27 -0.60 -3.09
N GLU A 68 -5.53 0.54 -3.71
CA GLU A 68 -5.84 0.64 -5.15
C GLU A 68 -4.59 0.50 -6.04
N LEU A 69 -3.39 0.60 -5.46
CA LEU A 69 -2.10 0.48 -6.14
C LEU A 69 -1.85 -0.95 -6.61
N ARG A 70 -1.38 -1.10 -7.86
CA ARG A 70 -1.18 -2.40 -8.52
C ARG A 70 -0.31 -3.35 -7.72
N ARG A 71 0.79 -2.87 -7.12
CA ARG A 71 1.67 -3.71 -6.28
C ARG A 71 0.93 -4.38 -5.13
N VAL A 72 0.02 -3.67 -4.45
CA VAL A 72 -0.75 -4.20 -3.32
C VAL A 72 -1.83 -5.14 -3.83
N THR A 73 -2.55 -4.73 -4.88
CA THR A 73 -3.59 -5.58 -5.51
C THR A 73 -3.01 -6.91 -6.01
N ILE A 74 -1.83 -6.90 -6.66
CA ILE A 74 -1.16 -8.12 -7.13
C ILE A 74 -0.75 -8.99 -5.95
N THR A 75 -0.11 -8.44 -4.91
CA THR A 75 0.23 -9.22 -3.70
C THR A 75 -1.00 -9.86 -3.07
N ALA A 76 -2.08 -9.10 -2.88
CA ALA A 76 -3.31 -9.60 -2.28
C ALA A 76 -3.97 -10.70 -3.12
N GLN A 77 -4.02 -10.52 -4.44
CA GLN A 77 -4.59 -11.53 -5.34
C GLN A 77 -3.77 -12.83 -5.32
N THR A 78 -2.43 -12.73 -5.37
CA THR A 78 -1.55 -13.90 -5.24
C THR A 78 -1.82 -14.68 -3.95
N VAL A 79 -1.97 -13.98 -2.82
CA VAL A 79 -2.27 -14.62 -1.54
C VAL A 79 -3.64 -15.30 -1.55
N VAL A 80 -4.67 -14.64 -2.08
CA VAL A 80 -6.02 -15.21 -2.21
C VAL A 80 -6.02 -16.47 -3.07
N ASP A 81 -5.30 -16.45 -4.19
CA ASP A 81 -5.24 -17.55 -5.14
C ASP A 81 -4.50 -18.76 -4.53
N ASP A 82 -3.34 -18.54 -3.91
CA ASP A 82 -2.52 -19.59 -3.30
C ASP A 82 -3.21 -20.24 -2.09
N LEU A 83 -3.94 -19.44 -1.29
CA LEU A 83 -4.74 -19.92 -0.16
C LEU A 83 -6.10 -20.48 -0.57
N ARG A 84 -6.47 -20.38 -1.85
CA ARG A 84 -7.75 -20.87 -2.41
C ARG A 84 -8.98 -20.32 -1.69
N LEU A 85 -8.98 -19.04 -1.35
CA LEU A 85 -10.03 -18.41 -0.53
C LEU A 85 -11.36 -18.16 -1.29
N TRP A 86 -11.58 -18.74 -2.47
CA TRP A 86 -12.80 -18.51 -3.25
C TRP A 86 -14.08 -18.88 -2.46
N PRO A 87 -15.12 -18.03 -2.40
CA PRO A 87 -15.36 -16.84 -3.24
C PRO A 87 -14.94 -15.49 -2.61
N ALA A 88 -14.01 -15.49 -1.63
CA ALA A 88 -13.53 -14.26 -1.00
C ALA A 88 -13.02 -13.26 -2.05
N ARG A 89 -13.39 -11.99 -1.85
CA ARG A 89 -13.01 -10.87 -2.73
C ARG A 89 -11.95 -10.04 -2.06
N VAL A 90 -11.03 -9.49 -2.86
CA VAL A 90 -10.15 -8.40 -2.43
C VAL A 90 -10.94 -7.09 -2.49
N LEU A 91 -11.24 -6.53 -1.32
CA LEU A 91 -11.87 -5.22 -1.17
C LEU A 91 -10.80 -4.14 -1.27
N ARG A 92 -10.96 -3.21 -2.21
CA ARG A 92 -9.96 -2.15 -2.47
C ARG A 92 -10.45 -0.80 -2.00
N ASP A 93 -9.58 -0.04 -1.34
CA ASP A 93 -9.84 1.33 -0.91
C ASP A 93 -8.57 2.18 -1.04
N TRP A 94 -8.69 3.36 -1.64
CA TRP A 94 -7.56 4.29 -1.82
C TRP A 94 -7.04 4.82 -0.48
N ARG A 95 -7.83 4.77 0.59
CA ARG A 95 -7.39 5.15 1.95
C ARG A 95 -6.33 4.21 2.51
N LEU A 96 -6.08 3.08 1.85
CA LEU A 96 -4.98 2.16 2.17
C LEU A 96 -3.75 2.38 1.29
N ASP A 97 -3.78 3.36 0.37
CA ASP A 97 -2.66 3.65 -0.51
C ASP A 97 -1.44 4.14 0.28
N GLU A 98 -0.26 3.97 -0.31
CA GLU A 98 0.99 4.45 0.29
C GLU A 98 0.97 5.96 0.37
N ARG A 99 1.57 6.50 1.43
CA ARG A 99 1.74 7.94 1.62
C ARG A 99 2.35 8.61 0.39
N ASN A 100 1.77 9.74 0.00
CA ASN A 100 2.23 10.57 -1.08
C ASN A 100 3.57 11.25 -0.76
N TYR A 101 4.62 10.88 -1.49
CA TYR A 101 5.95 11.47 -1.33
C TYR A 101 6.12 12.85 -2.01
N GLY A 102 5.02 13.43 -2.50
CA GLY A 102 5.02 14.74 -3.13
C GLY A 102 5.94 14.79 -4.33
N SER A 103 6.73 15.87 -4.45
CA SER A 103 7.67 16.06 -5.56
C SER A 103 8.84 15.08 -5.57
N LEU A 104 9.08 14.35 -4.47
CA LEU A 104 10.12 13.32 -4.42
C LEU A 104 9.72 12.05 -5.18
N THR A 105 8.44 11.89 -5.49
CA THR A 105 7.90 10.74 -6.21
C THR A 105 8.62 10.54 -7.55
N GLY A 106 9.22 9.36 -7.74
CA GLY A 106 10.03 9.01 -8.92
C GLY A 106 11.52 9.36 -8.83
N LEU A 107 11.95 10.15 -7.84
CA LEU A 107 13.36 10.50 -7.68
C LEU A 107 14.17 9.40 -7.00
N SER A 108 15.47 9.34 -7.30
CA SER A 108 16.41 8.46 -6.63
C SER A 108 16.57 8.84 -5.16
N LYS A 109 16.41 7.86 -4.26
CA LYS A 109 16.67 8.07 -2.82
C LYS A 109 18.12 8.46 -2.55
N ALA A 110 19.06 7.95 -3.34
CA ALA A 110 20.47 8.23 -3.17
C ALA A 110 20.80 9.68 -3.55
N GLU A 111 20.25 10.16 -4.68
CA GLU A 111 20.45 11.53 -5.15
C GLU A 111 19.80 12.54 -4.21
N VAL A 112 18.54 12.30 -3.81
CA VAL A 112 17.86 13.16 -2.82
C VAL A 112 18.61 13.19 -1.49
N ARG A 113 19.16 12.05 -1.04
CA ARG A 113 19.98 12.01 0.17
C ARG A 113 21.27 12.80 0.02
N ALA A 114 21.92 12.75 -1.14
CA ALA A 114 23.14 13.50 -1.42
C ALA A 114 22.88 15.02 -1.49
N GLU A 115 21.76 15.42 -2.07
CA GLU A 115 21.38 16.84 -2.25
C GLU A 115 20.90 17.48 -0.94
N TYR A 116 19.99 16.83 -0.21
CA TYR A 116 19.33 17.41 0.97
C TYR A 116 19.97 16.99 2.30
N GLY A 117 20.90 16.03 2.27
CA GLY A 117 21.57 15.50 3.44
C GLY A 117 20.72 14.52 4.27
N ASP A 118 21.41 13.74 5.11
CA ASP A 118 20.84 12.64 5.88
C ASP A 118 19.71 13.07 6.82
N ALA A 119 19.88 14.20 7.51
CA ALA A 119 18.89 14.66 8.48
C ALA A 119 17.54 14.98 7.81
N GLN A 120 17.56 15.69 6.67
CA GLN A 120 16.34 16.02 5.93
C GLN A 120 15.74 14.79 5.24
N PHE A 121 16.57 13.94 4.64
CA PHE A 121 16.15 12.68 4.04
C PHE A 121 15.43 11.77 5.05
N LEU A 122 15.98 11.65 6.26
CA LEU A 122 15.37 10.86 7.33
C LEU A 122 14.08 11.50 7.85
N ARG A 123 14.04 12.84 7.99
CA ARG A 123 12.82 13.54 8.39
C ARG A 123 11.66 13.25 7.45
N TRP A 124 11.83 13.42 6.15
CA TRP A 124 10.77 13.11 5.17
C TRP A 124 10.35 11.64 5.18
N ARG A 125 11.23 10.71 5.57
CA ARG A 125 10.93 9.27 5.58
C ARG A 125 10.40 8.72 6.90
N ARG A 126 10.63 9.41 8.02
CA ARG A 126 10.40 8.87 9.37
C ARG A 126 9.67 9.81 10.31
N SER A 127 9.61 11.11 10.01
CA SER A 127 8.80 12.04 10.80
C SER A 127 7.33 11.70 10.64
N VAL A 128 6.58 11.85 11.73
CA VAL A 128 5.14 11.68 11.74
C VAL A 128 4.45 12.89 11.09
N SER A 129 4.97 14.10 11.34
CA SER A 129 4.36 15.37 10.93
C SER A 129 5.01 16.05 9.73
N ASP A 130 6.21 15.63 9.31
CA ASP A 130 6.92 16.32 8.25
C ASP A 130 6.61 15.69 6.89
N ALA A 131 5.87 16.42 6.07
CA ALA A 131 5.63 16.06 4.68
C ALA A 131 6.85 16.40 3.79
N PRO A 132 7.12 15.60 2.75
CA PRO A 132 7.98 16.00 1.63
C PRO A 132 7.49 17.28 0.93
N PRO A 133 8.31 17.92 0.09
CA PRO A 133 7.86 19.08 -0.67
C PRO A 133 6.68 18.70 -1.60
N PRO A 134 5.70 19.59 -1.79
CA PRO A 134 4.53 19.31 -2.61
C PRO A 134 4.89 19.14 -4.08
N MET A 135 4.11 18.31 -4.79
CA MET A 135 4.17 18.19 -6.25
C MET A 135 3.99 19.54 -6.94
N THR A 136 4.73 19.72 -8.03
CA THR A 136 4.45 20.77 -9.00
C THR A 136 3.13 20.51 -9.71
N ASP A 137 2.56 21.52 -10.37
CA ASP A 137 1.33 21.34 -11.15
C ASP A 137 1.50 20.26 -12.22
N ALA A 138 2.63 20.25 -12.93
CA ALA A 138 2.91 19.23 -13.95
C ALA A 138 2.95 17.81 -13.37
N GLN A 139 3.56 17.62 -12.20
CA GLN A 139 3.61 16.32 -11.53
C GLN A 139 2.19 15.89 -11.09
N TYR A 140 1.43 16.81 -10.52
CA TYR A 140 0.07 16.57 -10.08
C TYR A 140 -0.83 16.16 -11.25
N GLU A 141 -0.85 16.95 -12.32
CA GLU A 141 -1.66 16.68 -13.53
C GLU A 141 -1.28 15.33 -14.18
N THR A 142 0.00 14.97 -14.16
CA THR A 142 0.45 13.67 -14.68
C THR A 142 -0.16 12.51 -13.89
N LEU A 143 -0.17 12.58 -12.55
CA LEU A 143 -0.77 11.53 -11.73
C LEU A 143 -2.29 11.58 -11.80
N ALA A 144 -2.90 12.75 -11.71
CA ALA A 144 -4.35 12.95 -11.78
C ALA A 144 -4.93 12.43 -13.10
N GLY A 145 -4.22 12.62 -14.22
CA GLY A 145 -4.58 12.09 -15.54
C GLY A 145 -4.26 10.61 -15.75
N SER A 146 -3.62 9.94 -14.79
CA SER A 146 -3.33 8.50 -14.90
C SER A 146 -4.60 7.66 -14.82
N ARG A 147 -4.54 6.43 -15.35
CA ARG A 147 -5.68 5.50 -15.30
C ARG A 147 -6.17 5.23 -13.87
N LEU A 148 -5.28 5.25 -12.88
CA LEU A 148 -5.63 4.98 -11.50
C LEU A 148 -6.34 6.18 -10.87
N PHE A 149 -5.69 7.35 -10.83
CA PHE A 149 -6.26 8.50 -10.12
C PHE A 149 -7.38 9.18 -10.92
N GLY A 150 -7.41 9.07 -12.24
CA GLY A 150 -8.49 9.59 -13.07
C GLY A 150 -9.86 8.93 -12.84
N ARG A 151 -9.91 7.80 -12.13
CA ARG A 151 -11.16 7.13 -11.70
C ARG A 151 -11.44 7.25 -10.20
N LEU A 152 -10.51 7.77 -9.42
CA LEU A 152 -10.62 7.91 -7.98
C LEU A 152 -11.19 9.30 -7.63
N PRO A 153 -11.79 9.46 -6.44
CA PRO A 153 -12.21 10.79 -5.99
C PRO A 153 -10.99 11.70 -5.80
N ALA A 154 -11.18 13.02 -5.92
CA ALA A 154 -10.08 13.99 -5.92
C ALA A 154 -9.25 13.94 -4.63
N GLU A 155 -9.86 13.57 -3.50
CA GLU A 155 -9.22 13.41 -2.20
C GLU A 155 -8.18 12.28 -2.16
N ALA A 156 -8.25 11.32 -3.11
CA ALA A 156 -7.27 10.24 -3.22
C ALA A 156 -5.90 10.70 -3.74
N LEU A 157 -5.80 11.94 -4.22
CA LEU A 157 -4.55 12.52 -4.69
C LEU A 157 -4.33 13.91 -4.08
N THR A 158 -3.59 13.93 -2.98
CA THR A 158 -3.02 15.14 -2.39
C THR A 158 -1.77 15.58 -3.16
N ARG A 159 -1.15 16.70 -2.77
CA ARG A 159 0.14 17.13 -3.34
C ARG A 159 1.37 16.61 -2.59
N SER A 160 1.20 16.18 -1.35
CA SER A 160 2.21 15.57 -0.48
C SER A 160 1.53 15.20 0.84
N GLU A 161 2.04 14.19 1.53
CA GLU A 161 1.53 13.74 2.82
C GLU A 161 2.68 13.50 3.80
N SER A 162 2.40 13.80 5.07
CA SER A 162 3.12 13.28 6.24
C SER A 162 2.48 11.95 6.69
N LEU A 163 3.00 11.31 7.75
CA LEU A 163 2.31 10.14 8.31
C LEU A 163 1.03 10.52 9.09
N THR A 164 0.84 11.79 9.42
CA THR A 164 -0.37 12.26 10.13
C THR A 164 -1.58 12.36 9.20
N ASP A 165 -1.31 12.48 7.90
CA ASP A 165 -2.34 12.68 6.88
C ASP A 165 -2.93 11.35 6.36
N VAL A 166 -2.35 10.21 6.75
CA VAL A 166 -2.71 8.84 6.30
C VAL A 166 -3.30 7.98 7.41
#